data_AF-A0A532AFD8-F1
#
_entry.id   AF-A0A532AFD8-F1
#
_cell.length_a   1.000
_cell.length_b   1.000
_cell.length_c   1.000
_cell.angle_alpha   90.00
_cell.angle_beta   90.00
_cell.angle_gamma   90.00
#
_symmetry.space_group_name_H-M   'P 1'
#
loop_
_entity.id
_entity.type
_entity.pdbx_description
1 polymer ?
#
loop_
_entity_poly.entity_id
_entity_poly.type
_entity_poly.pdbx_seq_one_letter_code
_entity_poly.pdbx_strand_id
1 'polypeptide(L)' 'QLAAMLGLPYAFASHFAPAELDHALDIYRSRFQPSEQLDRPYVMLGLNVFAAPSDAEARLLFTSLQQAFVN' A
#
# COMPACT_ATOMS: atom_id res chain seq x y z
N GLN A 1 -1.70 -14.00 0.34
CA GLN A 1 -1.50 -15.43 -0.01
C GLN A 1 -2.26 -15.81 -1.28
N LEU A 2 -3.59 -15.65 -1.37
CA LEU A 2 -4.37 -16.05 -2.55
C LEU A 2 -3.90 -15.41 -3.88
N ALA A 3 -3.68 -14.09 -3.90
CA ALA A 3 -3.19 -13.40 -5.10
C ALA A 3 -1.85 -13.94 -5.60
N ALA A 4 -0.98 -14.40 -4.69
CA ALA A 4 0.30 -15.02 -5.04
C ALA A 4 0.11 -16.38 -5.70
N MET A 5 -0.77 -17.22 -5.12
CA MET A 5 -1.08 -18.55 -5.66
C MET A 5 -1.77 -18.50 -7.02
N LEU A 6 -2.56 -17.45 -7.29
CA LEU A 6 -3.24 -17.25 -8.57
C LEU A 6 -2.41 -16.46 -9.59
N GLY A 7 -1.20 -16.01 -9.23
CA GLY A 7 -0.36 -15.18 -10.09
C GLY A 7 -1.00 -13.84 -10.47
N LEU A 8 -1.75 -13.22 -9.55
CA LEU A 8 -2.48 -11.97 -9.79
C LEU A 8 -1.73 -10.75 -9.23
N PRO A 9 -2.02 -9.53 -9.72
CA PRO A 9 -1.58 -8.29 -9.09
C PRO A 9 -2.03 -8.21 -7.64
N TYR A 10 -1.19 -7.65 -6.76
CA TYR A 10 -1.53 -7.45 -5.36
C TYR A 10 -1.48 -5.97 -4.97
N ALA A 11 -2.64 -5.41 -4.63
CA ALA A 11 -2.75 -4.06 -4.07
C ALA A 11 -2.89 -4.14 -2.54
N PHE A 12 -2.01 -3.48 -1.81
CA PHE A 12 -2.05 -3.42 -0.34
C PHE A 12 -2.43 -2.03 0.13
N ALA A 13 -3.46 -1.93 0.98
CA ALA A 13 -3.90 -0.67 1.56
C ALA A 13 -3.03 -0.26 2.76
N SER A 14 -1.76 0.08 2.50
CA SER A 14 -0.75 0.42 3.51
C SER A 14 -1.15 1.55 4.46
N HIS A 15 -2.01 2.47 4.03
CA HIS A 15 -2.51 3.55 4.88
C HIS A 15 -3.43 3.08 6.03
N PHE A 16 -4.01 1.88 5.95
CA PHE A 16 -4.80 1.30 7.06
C PHE A 16 -3.98 0.39 7.97
N ALA A 17 -2.94 -0.26 7.45
CA ALA A 17 -2.13 -1.22 8.18
C ALA A 17 -0.64 -1.07 7.83
N PRO A 18 0.00 0.06 8.18
CA PRO A 18 1.37 0.34 7.76
C PRO A 18 2.38 -0.66 8.35
N ALA A 19 2.15 -1.15 9.58
CA ALA A 19 3.02 -2.13 10.23
C ALA A 19 3.01 -3.52 9.55
N GLU A 20 1.95 -3.85 8.81
CA GLU A 20 1.78 -5.15 8.16
C GLU A 20 2.33 -5.17 6.72
N LEU A 21 2.76 -4.02 6.20
CA LEU A 21 3.16 -3.88 4.80
C LEU A 21 4.27 -4.85 4.41
N ASP A 22 5.38 -4.85 5.14
CA ASP A 22 6.54 -5.67 4.79
C ASP A 22 6.21 -7.16 4.84
N HIS A 23 5.48 -7.59 5.88
CA HIS A 23 5.04 -8.97 6.02
C HIS A 23 4.10 -9.40 4.88
N ALA A 24 3.15 -8.54 4.50
CA ALA A 24 2.22 -8.82 3.41
C ALA A 24 2.93 -8.94 2.05
N LEU A 25 3.92 -8.07 1.79
CA LEU A 25 4.73 -8.11 0.58
C LEU A 25 5.62 -9.35 0.53
N ASP A 26 6.25 -9.71 1.65
CA ASP A 26 7.10 -10.91 1.74
C ASP A 26 6.28 -12.17 1.48
N ILE A 27 5.08 -12.28 2.05
CA ILE A 27 4.16 -13.38 1.77
C ILE A 27 3.78 -13.43 0.30
N TYR A 28 3.46 -12.29 -0.32
CA TYR A 28 3.09 -12.26 -1.74
C TYR A 28 4.25 -12.68 -2.64
N ARG A 29 5.43 -12.09 -2.44
CA ARG A 29 6.62 -12.33 -3.27
C ARG A 29 7.15 -13.76 -3.10
N SER A 30 7.23 -14.27 -1.87
CA SER A 30 7.77 -15.61 -1.59
C SER A 30 6.88 -16.76 -2.08
N ARG A 31 5.59 -16.51 -2.31
CA ARG A 31 4.61 -17.53 -2.71
C ARG A 31 4.04 -17.32 -4.12
N PHE A 32 4.58 -16.36 -4.86
CA PHE A 32 4.07 -16.02 -6.19
C PHE A 32 4.30 -17.17 -7.16
N GLN A 33 3.25 -17.56 -7.87
CA GLN A 33 3.30 -18.50 -8.97
C GLN A 33 2.98 -17.75 -10.26
N PRO A 34 3.83 -17.78 -11.29
CA PRO A 34 3.52 -17.20 -12.59
C PRO A 34 2.21 -17.77 -13.16
N SER A 35 1.48 -16.92 -13.87
CA SER A 35 0.21 -17.24 -14.52
C SER A 35 0.16 -16.64 -15.93
N GLU A 36 -0.93 -16.84 -16.64
CA GLU A 36 -1.17 -16.18 -17.93
C GLU A 36 -1.21 -14.65 -17.81
N GLN A 37 -1.52 -14.11 -16.62
CA GLN A 37 -1.65 -12.68 -16.37
C GLN A 37 -0.31 -12.02 -16.02
N LEU A 38 0.57 -12.71 -15.29
CA LEU A 38 1.84 -12.16 -14.82
C LEU A 38 2.95 -13.22 -14.80
N ASP A 39 4.09 -12.88 -15.39
CA ASP A 39 5.33 -13.67 -15.35
C ASP A 39 6.17 -13.44 -14.09
N ARG A 40 5.93 -12.31 -13.40
CA ARG A 40 6.65 -11.89 -12.19
C ARG A 40 5.73 -11.17 -11.21
N PRO A 41 6.08 -11.14 -9.90
CA PRO A 41 5.28 -10.45 -8.89
C PRO A 41 5.05 -8.97 -9.23
N TYR A 42 3.81 -8.50 -9.09
CA TYR A 42 3.44 -7.09 -9.29
C TYR A 42 2.63 -6.57 -8.11
N VAL A 43 3.14 -5.51 -7.47
CA VAL A 43 2.54 -4.94 -6.27
C VAL A 43 2.17 -3.48 -6.45
N MET A 44 1.08 -3.05 -5.82
CA MET A 44 0.65 -1.66 -5.74
C MET A 44 0.39 -1.29 -4.28
N LEU A 45 0.81 -0.10 -3.86
CA LEU A 45 0.62 0.40 -2.49
C LEU A 45 -0.42 1.52 -2.48
N GLY A 46 -1.43 1.38 -1.62
CA GLY A 46 -2.37 2.44 -1.30
C GLY A 46 -1.81 3.33 -0.20
N LEU A 47 -1.43 4.55 -0.54
CA LEU A 47 -0.83 5.54 0.37
C LEU A 47 -1.69 6.80 0.43
N ASN A 48 -1.79 7.41 1.60
CA ASN A 48 -2.35 8.76 1.73
C ASN A 48 -1.27 9.77 1.33
N VAL A 49 -1.60 10.66 0.39
CA VAL A 49 -0.71 11.72 -0.08
C VAL A 49 -1.41 13.05 0.09
N PHE A 50 -0.73 13.98 0.77
CA PHE A 50 -1.17 15.36 0.94
C PHE A 50 -0.18 16.26 0.21
N ALA A 51 -0.62 16.84 -0.90
CA ALA A 51 0.22 17.66 -1.77
C ALA A 51 -0.37 19.06 -1.90
N ALA A 52 0.51 20.06 -1.89
CA ALA A 52 0.16 21.47 -2.06
C ALA A 52 1.33 22.20 -2.73
N PRO A 53 1.13 23.43 -3.25
CA PRO A 53 2.20 24.25 -3.82
C PRO A 53 3.41 24.51 -2.90
N SER A 54 3.22 24.38 -1.58
CA SER A 54 4.31 24.48 -0.60
C SER A 54 4.22 23.40 0.48
N ASP A 55 5.37 23.00 1.03
CA ASP A 55 5.40 22.05 2.15
C ASP A 55 4.62 22.54 3.38
N ALA A 56 4.63 23.85 3.64
CA ALA A 56 3.92 24.44 4.76
C ALA A 56 2.40 24.21 4.63
N GLU A 57 1.87 24.42 3.42
CA GLU A 57 0.47 24.16 3.11
C GLU A 57 0.15 22.66 3.14
N ALA A 58 1.02 21.80 2.61
CA ALA A 58 0.83 20.36 2.65
C ALA A 58 0.77 19.83 4.10
N ARG A 59 1.65 20.32 4.98
CA ARG A 59 1.63 19.99 6.41
C ARG A 59 0.36 20.49 7.09
N LEU A 60 -0.12 21.68 6.74
CA LEU A 60 -1.39 22.20 7.24
C LEU A 60 -2.56 21.30 6.83
N LEU A 61 -2.66 20.92 5.56
CA LEU A 61 -3.72 20.03 5.06
C LEU A 61 -3.67 18.64 5.72
N PHE A 62 -2.47 18.12 5.99
CA PHE A 62 -2.28 16.85 6.69
C PHE A 62 -2.85 16.85 8.11
N THR A 63 -2.89 18.01 8.79
CA THR A 63 -3.42 18.10 10.16
C THR A 63 -4.87 17.64 10.27
N SER A 64 -5.69 17.79 9.23
CA SER A 64 -7.07 17.30 9.20
C SER A 64 -7.16 15.79 9.44
N LEU A 65 -6.28 15.01 8.79
CA LEU A 65 -6.21 13.56 9.02
C LEU A 65 -5.74 13.26 10.44
N GLN A 66 -4.74 13.97 10.94
CA GLN A 66 -4.21 13.76 12.28
C GLN A 66 -5.28 14.01 13.36
N GLN A 67 -6.08 15.06 13.23
CA GLN A 67 -7.18 15.36 14.16
C GLN A 67 -8.24 14.24 14.22
N ALA A 68 -8.49 13.54 13.10
CA ALA A 68 -9.44 12.44 13.07
C ALA A 68 -9.04 11.23 13.96
N PHE A 69 -7.74 11.10 14.30
CA PHE A 69 -7.21 10.00 15.13
C PHE A 69 -6.92 10.40 16.58
N VAL A 70 -7.13 11.67 16.95
CA VAL A 70 -6.88 12.20 18.31
C VAL A 70 -8.15 12.17 19.19
N ASN A 71 -9.33 11.98 18.60
CA ASN A 71 -10.61 11.91 19.32
C ASN A 71 -10.89 10.54 19.95
#